data_AF-A0AAD6ZN78-F1
#
_entry.id   AF-A0AAD6ZN78-F1
#
_cell.length_a   1.000
_cell.length_b   1.000
_cell.length_c   1.000
_cell.angle_alpha   90.00
_cell.angle_beta   90.00
_cell.angle_gamma   90.00
#
_symmetry.space_group_name_H-M   'P 1'
#
loop_
_entity.id
_entity.type
_entity.pdbx_description
1 polymer ?
#
loop_
_entity_poly.entity_id
_entity_poly.type
_entity_poly.pdbx_seq_one_letter_code
_entity_poly.pdbx_strand_id
1 'polypeptide(L)' 'MSLYEEWHSYPLTEVQRADLAQRITAIHTMVFTVPAAFVHVRFANYAATEHYMGGKKRTGTINLVLSNVRPGPLRT' A
#
# COMPACT_ATOMS: atom_id res chain seq x y z
N MET A 1 -2.94 14.69 -0.76
CA MET A 1 -1.89 13.74 -0.40
C MET A 1 -2.46 12.34 -0.61
N SER A 2 -1.68 11.45 -1.19
CA SER A 2 -2.05 10.05 -1.42
C SER A 2 -1.25 9.19 -0.45
N LEU A 3 -1.92 8.29 0.26
CA LEU A 3 -1.27 7.37 1.20
C LEU A 3 -1.46 5.94 0.71
N TYR A 4 -0.35 5.22 0.55
CA TYR A 4 -0.32 3.79 0.30
C TYR A 4 0.16 3.08 1.56
N GLU A 5 -0.53 2.00 1.92
CA GLU A 5 -0.15 1.14 3.02
C GLU A 5 0.05 -0.29 2.53
N GLU A 6 1.26 -0.78 2.76
CA GLU A 6 1.70 -2.13 2.42
C GLU A 6 1.70 -2.97 3.69
N TRP A 7 0.70 -3.83 3.83
CA TRP A 7 0.52 -4.69 4.98
C TRP A 7 1.04 -6.07 4.61
N HIS A 8 2.10 -6.50 5.27
CA HIS A 8 2.75 -7.77 4.97
C HIS A 8 2.79 -8.69 6.19
N SER A 9 2.43 -9.95 5.99
CA SER A 9 2.53 -10.98 7.02
C SER A 9 3.97 -11.42 7.27
N TYR A 10 4.85 -11.26 6.29
CA TYR A 10 6.27 -11.54 6.41
C TYR A 10 7.06 -10.24 6.51
N PRO A 11 8.05 -10.13 7.42
CA PRO A 11 8.90 -8.96 7.50
C PRO A 11 9.65 -8.73 6.18
N LEU A 12 9.41 -7.60 5.54
CA LEU A 12 10.18 -7.15 4.40
C LEU A 12 11.56 -6.65 4.86
N THR A 13 12.59 -6.82 4.04
CA THR A 13 13.88 -6.15 4.28
C THR A 13 13.78 -4.66 3.95
N GLU A 14 14.76 -3.88 4.41
CA GLU A 14 14.82 -2.45 4.07
C GLU A 14 14.92 -2.22 2.56
N VAL A 15 15.74 -3.02 1.87
CA VAL A 15 15.90 -2.94 0.41
C VAL A 15 14.58 -3.22 -0.31
N GLN A 16 13.82 -4.22 0.15
CA GLN A 16 12.50 -4.53 -0.42
C GLN A 16 11.49 -3.41 -0.18
N ARG A 17 11.47 -2.82 1.02
CA ARG A 17 10.60 -1.67 1.32
C ARG A 17 10.95 -0.45 0.46
N ALA A 18 12.25 -0.17 0.27
CA ALA A 18 12.70 0.95 -0.55
C ALA A 18 12.30 0.78 -2.02
N ASP A 19 12.53 -0.41 -2.60
CA ASP A 19 12.14 -0.71 -3.98
C ASP A 19 10.62 -0.61 -4.18
N LEU A 20 9.81 -1.15 -3.26
CA LEU A 20 8.35 -1.01 -3.29
C LEU A 20 7.91 0.46 -3.22
N ALA A 21 8.44 1.22 -2.28
CA ALA A 21 8.08 2.63 -2.12
C ALA A 21 8.41 3.46 -3.37
N GLN A 22 9.57 3.21 -3.99
CA GLN A 22 9.97 3.87 -5.23
C GLN A 22 9.03 3.52 -6.39
N ARG A 23 8.70 2.23 -6.56
CA ARG A 23 7.82 1.76 -7.64
C ARG A 23 6.39 2.27 -7.49
N ILE A 24 5.81 2.20 -6.29
CA ILE A 24 4.48 2.73 -6.00
C ILE A 24 4.42 4.22 -6.32
N THR A 25 5.44 4.97 -5.89
CA THR A 25 5.54 6.39 -6.16
C THR A 25 5.62 6.67 -7.66
N ALA A 26 6.47 5.97 -8.40
CA ALA A 26 6.61 6.12 -9.84
C ALA A 26 5.30 5.83 -10.59
N ILE A 27 4.59 4.78 -10.21
CA ILE A 27 3.27 4.44 -10.80
C ILE A 27 2.27 5.57 -10.53
N HIS A 28 2.17 6.04 -9.29
CA HIS A 28 1.21 7.08 -8.93
C HIS A 28 1.50 8.41 -9.64
N THR A 29 2.76 8.84 -9.68
CA THR A 29 3.13 10.11 -10.34
C THR A 29 2.97 10.03 -11.85
N MET A 30 3.23 8.87 -12.47
CA MET A 30 3.02 8.64 -13.89
C MET A 30 1.53 8.71 -14.27
N VAL A 31 0.67 8.06 -13.49
CA VAL A 31 -0.78 7.98 -13.79
C VAL A 31 -1.48 9.30 -13.50
N PHE A 32 -1.19 9.92 -12.35
CA PHE A 32 -1.98 11.05 -11.84
C PHE A 32 -1.28 12.40 -11.99
N THR A 33 -0.09 12.43 -12.60
CA THR A 33 0.71 13.65 -12.87
C THR A 33 0.85 14.56 -11.64
N VAL A 34 0.99 13.97 -10.46
CA VAL A 34 1.22 14.68 -9.20
C VAL A 34 2.70 14.69 -8.81
N PRO A 35 3.17 15.71 -8.06
CA PRO A 35 4.51 15.68 -7.48
C PRO A 35 4.70 14.50 -6.50
N ALA A 36 5.85 13.84 -6.57
CA ALA A 36 6.21 12.70 -5.72
C ALA A 36 6.14 13.02 -4.22
N ALA A 37 6.41 14.27 -3.83
CA ALA A 37 6.34 14.72 -2.43
C ALA A 37 4.96 14.52 -1.77
N PHE A 38 3.89 14.35 -2.55
CA PHE A 38 2.54 14.07 -2.05
C PHE A 38 2.18 12.58 -1.99
N VAL A 39 3.08 11.68 -2.38
CA VAL A 39 2.88 10.23 -2.34
C VAL A 39 3.63 9.67 -1.15
N HIS A 40 2.86 9.14 -0.19
CA HIS A 40 3.41 8.58 1.05
C HIS A 40 3.18 7.07 1.04
N VAL A 41 4.21 6.30 1.41
CA VAL A 41 4.15 4.84 1.49
C VAL A 41 4.50 4.42 2.92
N ARG A 42 3.60 3.67 3.56
CA ARG A 42 3.75 3.14 4.91
C ARG A 42 3.76 1.61 4.87
N PHE A 43 4.66 0.99 5.61
CA PHE A 43 4.69 -0.46 5.78
C PHE A 43 4.17 -0.83 7.16
N ALA A 44 3.26 -1.81 7.23
CA ALA A 44 2.72 -2.33 8.48
C ALA A 44 2.93 -3.84 8.58
N ASN A 45 3.26 -4.32 9.77
CA ASN A 45 3.34 -5.75 10.05
C ASN A 45 1.94 -6.31 10.29
N TYR A 46 1.52 -7.26 9.46
CA TYR A 46 0.19 -7.86 9.48
C TYR A 46 0.16 -9.29 10.03
N ALA A 47 1.28 -9.79 10.56
CA ALA A 47 1.41 -11.18 10.99
C ALA A 47 0.45 -11.59 12.12
N ALA A 48 0.02 -10.64 12.96
CA ALA A 48 -0.79 -10.89 14.15
C ALA A 48 -2.22 -10.32 14.05
N THR A 49 -2.64 -9.84 12.88
CA THR A 49 -3.94 -9.17 12.76
C THR A 49 -5.03 -10.17 12.37
N GLU A 50 -6.17 -10.11 13.06
CA GLU A 50 -7.33 -10.90 12.67
C GLU A 50 -7.93 -10.38 11.38
N HIS A 51 -8.13 -11.27 10.41
CA HIS A 51 -8.77 -10.94 9.16
C HIS A 51 -9.90 -11.94 8.85
N TYR A 52 -10.99 -11.40 8.32
CA TYR A 52 -12.17 -12.14 7.91
C TYR A 52 -12.42 -11.88 6.43
N MET A 53 -12.59 -12.96 5.66
CA MET A 53 -12.92 -12.89 4.24
C MET A 53 -14.19 -13.70 3.99
N GLY A 54 -15.21 -13.04 3.43
CA GLY A 54 -16.53 -13.67 3.24
C GLY A 54 -17.17 -14.12 4.56
N GLY A 55 -16.98 -13.36 5.64
CA GLY A 55 -17.52 -13.67 6.97
C GLY A 55 -16.79 -14.78 7.73
N LYS A 56 -15.71 -15.35 7.20
CA LYS A 56 -14.93 -16.41 7.86
C LYS A 56 -13.56 -15.90 8.27
N LYS A 57 -13.16 -16.16 9.52
CA LYS A 57 -11.80 -15.91 10.00
C LYS A 57 -10.83 -16.70 9.14
N ARG A 58 -9.80 -16.04 8.62
CA ARG A 58 -8.74 -16.71 7.88
C ARG A 58 -7.53 -16.85 8.79
N THR A 59 -6.97 -18.04 8.77
CA THR A 59 -5.80 -18.45 9.56
C THR A 59 -4.51 -18.44 8.73
N GLY A 60 -4.60 -18.10 7.44
CA GLY A 60 -3.45 -18.03 6.53
C GLY A 60 -2.75 -16.67 6.55
N THR A 61 -1.54 -16.64 5.99
CA THR A 61 -0.77 -15.41 5.77
C THR A 61 -1.40 -14.57 4.67
N ILE A 62 -1.55 -13.28 4.94
CA ILE A 62 -2.25 -12.34 4.05
C ILE A 62 -1.43 -11.09 3.95
N ASN A 63 -1.30 -10.61 2.72
CA ASN A 63 -0.76 -9.30 2.42
C ASN A 63 -1.88 -8.44 1.84
N LEU A 64 -1.88 -7.16 2.18
CA LEU A 64 -2.91 -6.22 1.77
C LEU A 64 -2.25 -4.92 1.34
N VAL A 65 -2.72 -4.37 0.22
CA VAL A 65 -2.37 -3.04 -0.25
C VAL A 65 -3.58 -2.15 -0.06
N LEU A 66 -3.49 -1.17 0.83
CA LEU A 66 -4.53 -0.15 1.00
C LEU A 66 -4.04 1.16 0.39
N SER A 67 -4.90 1.83 -0.35
CA SER A 67 -4.57 3.15 -0.90
C SER A 67 -5.68 4.14 -0.61
N ASN A 68 -5.34 5.22 0.09
CA ASN A 68 -6.19 6.39 0.22
C ASN A 68 -5.72 7.44 -0.80
N VAL A 69 -6.38 7.46 -1.95
CA VAL A 69 -6.10 8.38 -3.04
C VAL A 69 -7.17 9.45 -3.10
N ARG A 70 -6.77 10.71 -3.35
CA ARG A 70 -7.72 11.82 -3.44
C ARG A 70 -8.43 11.80 -4.79
N PRO A 71 -9.78 11.67 -4.83
CA PRO A 71 -10.53 11.75 -6.08
C PRO A 71 -10.43 13.16 -6.69
N GLY A 72 -10.46 13.24 -8.02
CA GLY A 72 -10.45 14.49 -8.76
C GLY A 72 -11.09 14.35 -10.14
N PRO A 73 -11.52 15.44 -10.80
CA PRO A 73 -12.32 15.40 -12.04
C PRO A 73 -11.65 14.68 -13.21
N LEU A 74 -10.32 14.57 -13.19
CA LEU A 74 -9.49 13.89 -14.20
C LEU A 74 -8.99 12.51 -13.73
N ARG A 75 -9.54 11.95 -12.65
CA ARG A 75 -9.05 10.73 -11.98
C ARG A 75 -10.13 9.64 -11.91
N THR A 76 -10.89 9.47 -12.99
CA THR A 76 -11.83 8.38 -13.25
C THR A 76 -11.22 7.40 -14.24
#